data_AF-A0A3B9A4V9-F1
#
_entry.id   AF-A0A3B9A4V9-F1
#
_cell.length_a   1.000
_cell.length_b   1.000
_cell.length_c   1.000
_cell.angle_alpha   90.00
_cell.angle_beta   90.00
_cell.angle_gamma   90.00
#
_symmetry.space_group_name_H-M   'P 1'
#
loop_
_entity.id
_entity.type
_entity.pdbx_description
1 polymer ?
#
loop_
_entity_poly.entity_id
_entity_poly.type
_entity_poly.pdbx_seq_one_letter_code
_entity_poly.pdbx_strand_id
1 'polypeptide(L)'
;MLQEATLKRLEKGLVGAASGLIKIVSRMSGKAPDGNTVILWEIFSQQSNPKGNTYFVGYKPATGEWRCTCPDFQKRGHQTPCKHILLAQVEYQQRVGG
;
A
#
# COMPACT_ATOMS: atom_id res chain seq x y z
N MET A 1 -14.20 10.63 -9.59
CA MET A 1 -13.62 11.43 -8.49
C MET A 1 -13.25 10.51 -7.35
N LEU A 2 -12.04 10.65 -6.78
CA LEU A 2 -11.69 9.94 -5.54
C LEU A 2 -12.58 10.48 -4.41
N GLN A 3 -13.15 9.59 -3.60
CA GLN A 3 -13.90 9.98 -2.42
C GLN A 3 -13.01 10.80 -1.47
N GLU A 4 -13.54 11.84 -0.83
CA GLU A 4 -12.79 12.72 0.07
C GLU A 4 -12.01 11.96 1.16
N ALA A 5 -12.61 10.89 1.69
CA ALA A 5 -11.97 10.02 2.67
C ALA A 5 -10.73 9.31 2.12
N THR A 6 -10.70 8.99 0.82
CA THR A 6 -9.55 8.38 0.15
C THR A 6 -8.45 9.40 -0.09
N LEU A 7 -8.80 10.64 -0.47
CA LEU A 7 -7.84 11.73 -0.61
C LEU A 7 -7.12 12.03 0.72
N LYS A 8 -7.86 12.14 1.83
CA LYS A 8 -7.29 12.33 3.16
C LYS A 8 -6.34 11.21 3.59
N ARG A 9 -6.59 9.96 3.15
CA ARG A 9 -5.71 8.82 3.44
C ARG A 9 -4.44 8.86 2.60
N LEU A 10 -4.55 9.28 1.34
CA LEU A 10 -3.40 9.48 0.47
C LEU A 10 -2.51 10.58 1.03
N GLU A 11 -3.08 11.73 1.37
CA GLU A 11 -2.39 12.85 2.00
C GLU A 11 -1.65 12.41 3.27
N LYS A 12 -2.34 11.71 4.18
CA LYS A 12 -1.72 11.16 5.40
C LYS A 12 -0.56 10.19 5.09
N GLY A 13 -0.67 9.40 4.03
CA GLY A 13 0.40 8.53 3.55
C GLY A 13 1.60 9.31 3.05
N LEU A 14 1.37 10.30 2.17
CA LEU A 14 2.41 11.12 1.56
C LEU A 14 3.16 11.97 2.59
N VAL A 15 2.44 12.63 3.51
CA VAL A 15 3.05 13.37 4.62
C VAL A 15 3.88 12.43 5.50
N GLY A 16 3.35 11.24 5.83
CA GLY A 16 4.10 10.23 6.57
C GLY A 16 5.38 9.80 5.86
N ALA A 17 5.34 9.65 4.54
CA ALA A 17 6.52 9.30 3.74
C ALA A 17 7.54 10.45 3.70
N ALA A 18 7.10 11.69 3.47
CA ALA A 18 7.94 12.87 3.44
C ALA A 18 8.65 13.14 4.78
N SER A 19 7.99 12.85 5.90
CA SER A 19 8.58 12.95 7.25
C SER A 19 9.39 11.71 7.67
N GLY A 20 9.57 10.72 6.79
CA GLY A 20 10.31 9.50 7.07
C GLY A 20 9.62 8.52 8.04
N LEU A 21 8.36 8.77 8.41
CA LEU A 21 7.55 7.92 9.28
C LEU A 21 6.94 6.71 8.56
N ILE A 22 6.90 6.75 7.23
CA ILE A 22 6.51 5.64 6.37
C ILE A 22 7.59 5.45 5.31
N LYS A 23 8.03 4.21 5.11
CA LYS A 23 9.03 3.88 4.10
C LYS A 23 8.62 2.63 3.36
N ILE A 24 8.65 2.66 2.03
CA ILE A 24 8.66 1.45 1.22
C ILE A 24 10.08 0.88 1.34
N VAL A 25 10.20 -0.26 2.02
CA VAL A 25 11.48 -0.90 2.34
C VAL A 25 11.97 -1.73 1.17
N SER A 26 11.07 -2.54 0.61
CA SER A 26 11.40 -3.44 -0.49
C SER A 26 10.19 -3.61 -1.42
N ARG A 27 10.47 -4.00 -2.65
CA ARG A 27 9.48 -4.36 -3.66
C ARG A 27 9.93 -5.64 -4.35
N MET A 28 9.02 -6.59 -4.46
CA MET A 28 9.27 -7.88 -5.10
C MET A 28 8.16 -8.20 -6.09
N SER A 29 8.46 -9.03 -7.08
CA SER A 29 7.47 -9.58 -8.00
C SER A 29 7.65 -11.08 -8.04
N GLY A 30 6.54 -11.81 -7.99
CA GLY A 30 6.55 -13.27 -7.95
C GLY A 30 5.28 -13.87 -8.55
N LYS A 31 5.17 -15.19 -8.48
CA LYS A 31 3.97 -15.93 -8.90
C LYS A 31 3.16 -16.35 -7.68
N ALA A 32 1.85 -16.08 -7.70
CA ALA A 32 0.92 -16.65 -6.74
C ALA A 32 0.63 -18.13 -7.07
N PRO A 33 0.04 -18.90 -6.13
CA PRO A 33 -0.34 -20.30 -6.37
C PRO A 33 -1.28 -20.51 -7.57
N ASP A 34 -2.03 -19.46 -7.93
CA ASP A 34 -2.91 -19.42 -9.10
C ASP A 34 -2.16 -19.16 -10.43
N GLY A 35 -0.83 -19.09 -10.42
CA GLY A 35 0.03 -18.82 -11.57
C GLY A 35 0.10 -17.35 -11.99
N ASN A 36 -0.72 -16.48 -11.39
CA ASN A 36 -0.73 -15.06 -11.71
C ASN A 36 0.45 -14.33 -11.08
N THR A 37 0.90 -13.26 -11.74
CA THR A 37 1.93 -12.38 -11.18
C THR A 37 1.36 -11.60 -10.00
N VAL A 38 2.13 -11.49 -8.92
CA VAL A 38 1.85 -10.64 -7.76
C VAL A 38 3.03 -9.72 -7.54
N ILE A 39 2.74 -8.45 -7.30
CA ILE A 39 3.72 -7.46 -6.87
C ILE A 39 3.50 -7.23 -5.39
N LEU A 40 4.58 -7.32 -4.60
CA LEU A 40 4.55 -7.18 -3.15
C LEU A 40 5.44 -6.01 -2.75
N TRP A 41 4.91 -5.13 -1.90
CA TRP A 41 5.66 -4.07 -1.23
C TRP A 41 5.72 -4.37 0.26
N GLU A 42 6.92 -4.24 0.82
CA GLU A 42 7.13 -4.17 2.25
C GLU A 42 7.16 -2.71 2.67
N ILE A 43 6.28 -2.33 3.60
CA ILE A 43 6.11 -0.94 4.04
C ILE A 43 6.29 -0.86 5.54
N PHE A 44 7.36 -0.21 5.98
CA PHE A 44 7.59 0.13 7.38
C PHE A 44 6.84 1.41 7.74
N SER A 45 6.19 1.45 8.89
CA SER A 45 5.40 2.59 9.34
C SER A 45 5.45 2.78 10.86
N GLN A 46 5.89 3.96 11.30
CA GLN A 46 5.88 4.43 12.69
C GLN A 46 4.71 5.36 13.01
N GLN A 47 3.89 5.70 12.02
CA GLN A 47 2.89 6.75 12.15
C GLN A 47 1.75 6.45 13.16
N SER A 48 1.56 5.19 13.54
CA SER A 48 0.52 4.76 14.47
C SER A 48 1.06 3.89 15.62
N ASN A 49 2.35 3.57 15.58
CA ASN A 49 3.06 2.83 16.62
C ASN A 49 4.50 3.37 16.67
N PRO A 50 4.95 4.00 17.77
CA PRO A 50 6.31 4.53 17.90
C PRO A 50 7.41 3.47 17.68
N LYS A 51 7.14 2.20 18.01
CA LYS A 51 8.07 1.09 17.76
C LYS A 51 8.21 0.73 16.28
N GLY A 52 7.29 1.19 15.44
CA GLY A 52 7.21 0.83 14.04
C GLY A 52 6.59 -0.54 13.81
N ASN A 53 5.84 -0.69 12.72
CA ASN A 53 5.33 -1.96 12.25
C ASN A 53 5.61 -2.08 10.75
N THR A 54 5.88 -3.31 10.29
CA THR A 54 5.96 -3.62 8.87
C THR A 54 4.61 -4.16 8.39
N TYR A 55 4.13 -3.59 7.28
CA TYR A 55 2.93 -4.04 6.58
C TYR A 55 3.30 -4.49 5.18
N PHE A 56 2.61 -5.50 4.68
CA PHE A 56 2.77 -5.97 3.32
C PHE A 56 1.59 -5.50 2.48
N VAL A 57 1.87 -4.96 1.30
CA VAL A 57 0.88 -4.59 0.30
C VAL A 57 1.08 -5.47 -0.92
N GLY A 58 0.03 -6.16 -1.34
CA GLY A 58 0.03 -7.00 -2.54
C GLY A 58 -0.85 -6.40 -3.63
N TYR A 59 -0.40 -6.50 -4.87
CA TYR A 59 -1.17 -6.18 -6.07
C TYR A 59 -1.16 -7.35 -7.03
N LYS A 60 -2.35 -7.74 -7.51
CA LYS A 60 -2.53 -8.71 -8.59
C LYS A 60 -2.93 -7.96 -9.88
N PRO A 61 -2.01 -7.74 -10.84
CA PRO A 61 -2.33 -7.03 -12.08
C PRO A 61 -3.45 -7.70 -12.88
N ALA A 62 -3.51 -9.03 -12.89
CA ALA A 62 -4.51 -9.80 -13.64
C ALA A 62 -5.95 -9.49 -13.22
N THR A 63 -6.19 -9.16 -11.94
CA THR A 63 -7.53 -8.88 -11.40
C THR A 63 -7.71 -7.43 -10.96
N GLY A 64 -6.64 -6.63 -10.97
CA GLY A 64 -6.64 -5.29 -10.39
C GLY A 64 -6.71 -5.28 -8.85
N GLU A 65 -6.62 -6.43 -8.19
CA GLU A 65 -6.87 -6.56 -6.76
C GLU A 65 -5.69 -6.05 -5.92
N TRP A 66 -6.00 -5.21 -4.93
CA TRP A 66 -5.06 -4.71 -3.92
C TRP A 66 -5.38 -5.30 -2.55
N ARG A 67 -4.34 -5.71 -1.82
CA ARG A 67 -4.45 -6.21 -0.45
C ARG A 67 -3.41 -5.56 0.45
N CYS A 68 -3.73 -5.43 1.73
CA CYS A 68 -2.78 -4.97 2.74
C CYS A 68 -2.96 -5.73 4.05
N THR A 69 -1.88 -5.99 4.76
CA THR A 69 -1.91 -6.65 6.09
C THR A 69 -2.21 -5.69 7.24
N CYS A 70 -2.40 -4.38 6.98
CA CYS A 70 -2.61 -3.42 8.06
C CYS A 70 -4.03 -3.54 8.69
N PRO A 71 -4.18 -3.35 10.01
CA PRO A 71 -5.46 -3.50 10.69
C PRO A 71 -6.57 -2.59 10.14
N ASP A 72 -6.22 -1.37 9.71
CA ASP A 72 -7.16 -0.42 9.13
C ASP A 72 -7.86 -0.95 7.87
N PHE A 73 -7.17 -1.75 7.06
CA PHE A 73 -7.73 -2.34 5.85
C PHE A 73 -8.66 -3.50 6.18
N GLN A 74 -8.27 -4.34 7.14
CA GLN A 74 -9.07 -5.45 7.64
C GLN A 74 -10.39 -4.96 8.26
N LYS A 75 -10.33 -3.94 9.12
CA LYS A 75 -11.50 -3.32 9.77
C LYS A 75 -12.50 -2.72 8.77
N ARG A 76 -12.08 -2.41 7.54
CA ARG A 76 -12.93 -1.85 6.49
C ARG A 76 -13.40 -2.90 5.47
N GLY A 77 -13.32 -4.18 5.83
CA GLY A 77 -13.84 -5.28 5.00
C GLY A 77 -13.10 -5.46 3.69
N HIS A 78 -11.84 -5.00 3.58
CA HIS A 78 -11.02 -5.11 2.38
C HIS A 78 -11.55 -4.36 1.13
N GLN A 79 -12.49 -3.42 1.30
CA GLN A 79 -13.12 -2.72 0.17
C GLN A 79 -12.46 -1.39 -0.16
N THR A 80 -11.94 -0.69 0.84
CA THR A 80 -11.41 0.67 0.66
C THR A 80 -9.90 0.71 0.90
N PRO A 81 -9.13 1.36 0.01
CA PRO A 81 -7.68 1.38 0.12
C PRO A 81 -7.24 2.12 1.39
N CYS A 82 -6.29 1.53 2.10
CA CYS A 82 -5.59 2.17 3.20
C CYS A 82 -4.44 3.04 2.68
N LYS A 83 -3.86 3.88 3.54
CA LYS A 83 -2.71 4.74 3.17
C LYS A 83 -1.53 3.96 2.58
N HIS A 84 -1.29 2.73 3.02
CA HIS A 84 -0.21 1.89 2.51
C HIS A 84 -0.46 1.43 1.06
N ILE A 85 -1.71 1.04 0.75
CA ILE A 85 -2.11 0.70 -0.63
C ILE A 85 -1.96 1.93 -1.53
N LEU A 86 -2.42 3.09 -1.05
CA LEU A 86 -2.35 4.33 -1.83
C LEU A 86 -0.91 4.74 -2.14
N LEU A 87 0.02 4.58 -1.19
CA LEU A 87 1.45 4.80 -1.43
C LEU A 87 2.04 3.82 -2.44
N ALA A 88 1.70 2.52 -2.33
CA ALA A 88 2.15 1.52 -3.29
C ALA A 88 1.58 1.77 -4.70
N GLN A 89 0.35 2.29 -4.81
CA GLN A 89 -0.25 2.68 -6.08
C GLN A 89 0.50 3.84 -6.75
N VAL A 90 0.89 4.86 -5.97
CA VAL A 90 1.71 5.97 -6.48
C VAL A 90 3.06 5.47 -6.97
N GLU A 91 3.75 4.65 -6.16
CA GLU A 91 5.05 4.07 -6.54
C GLU A 91 4.95 3.20 -7.80
N TYR A 92 3.88 2.40 -7.90
CA TYR A 92 3.61 1.59 -9.09
C TYR A 92 3.41 2.46 -10.34
N GLN A 93 2.59 3.51 -10.25
CA GLN A 93 2.32 4.43 -11.35
C GLN A 93 3.58 5.16 -11.82
N GLN A 94 4.43 5.60 -10.89
CA GLN A 94 5.70 6.25 -11.21
C GLN A 94 6.64 5.37 -12.03
N ARG A 95 6.55 4.04 -11.90
CA ARG A 95 7.40 3.10 -12.66
C ARG A 95 6.79 2.60 -13.96
N VAL A 96 5.47 2.58 -14.08
CA VAL A 96 4.80 2.13 -15.31
C VAL A 96 4.67 3.28 -16.32
N GLY A 97 4.58 4.52 -15.82
CA GLY A 97 4.47 5.73 -16.65
C GLY A 97 5.81 6.41 -16.97
N GLY A 98 6.94 5.86 -16.51
CA GLY A 98 8.30 6.32 -16.84
C GLY A 98 9.04 5.27 -17.65
#